data_AF-A0A4Q7Z967-F1
#
_entry.id   AF-A0A4Q7Z967-F1
#
_cell.length_a   1.000
_cell.length_b   1.000
_cell.length_c   1.000
_cell.angle_alpha   90.00
_cell.angle_beta   90.00
_cell.angle_gamma   90.00
#
_symmetry.space_group_name_H-M   'P 1'
#
loop_
_entity.id
_entity.type
_entity.pdbx_description
1 polymer ?
#
loop_
_entity_poly.entity_id
_entity_poly.type
_entity_poly.pdbx_seq_one_letter_code
_entity_poly.pdbx_strand_id
1 'polypeptide(L)' 'MSIPPTRLYVGHYEEYDPPRNLGWAPAPIARLYVVPPERMDVDMEYAGYMLYLGSDPIQVEPIKD' A
#
# COMPACT_ATOMS: atom_id res chain seq x y z
N MET A 1 5.05 -1.33 -19.82
CA MET A 1 3.72 -1.82 -19.43
C MET A 1 3.27 -1.03 -18.22
N SER A 2 2.11 -0.40 -18.26
CA SER A 2 1.51 0.25 -17.08
C SER A 2 0.68 -0.79 -16.33
N ILE A 3 0.67 -0.72 -14.99
CA ILE A 3 -0.25 -1.50 -14.18
C ILE A 3 -1.66 -0.92 -14.41
N PRO A 4 -2.69 -1.74 -14.67
CA PRO A 4 -4.06 -1.24 -14.81
C PRO A 4 -4.56 -0.65 -13.48
N PRO A 5 -5.40 0.40 -13.51
CA PRO A 5 -6.06 0.89 -12.31
C PRO A 5 -6.76 -0.26 -11.57
N THR A 6 -6.45 -0.43 -10.28
CA THR A 6 -6.90 -1.56 -9.47
C THR A 6 -7.50 -1.02 -8.17
N ARG A 7 -8.64 -1.57 -7.75
CA ARG A 7 -9.27 -1.23 -6.46
C ARG A 7 -8.67 -2.09 -5.36
N LEU A 8 -8.32 -1.48 -4.24
CA LEU A 8 -7.74 -2.14 -3.08
C LEU A 8 -8.38 -1.60 -1.80
N TYR A 9 -8.57 -2.45 -0.79
CA TYR A 9 -8.98 -2.02 0.53
C TYR A 9 -7.76 -1.62 1.35
N VAL A 10 -7.80 -0.45 1.99
CA VAL A 10 -6.74 0.01 2.87
C VAL A 10 -7.01 -0.52 4.27
N GLY A 11 -6.10 -1.34 4.78
CA GLY A 11 -6.16 -1.81 6.16
C GLY A 11 -5.42 -0.89 7.13
N HIS A 12 -4.24 -0.40 6.74
CA HIS A 12 -3.39 0.40 7.63
C HIS A 12 -2.43 1.31 6.87
N TYR A 13 -2.14 2.49 7.42
CA TYR A 13 -1.15 3.44 6.90
C TYR A 13 -0.19 3.85 8.02
N GLU A 14 1.11 3.84 7.72
CA GLU A 14 2.15 4.27 8.67
C GLU A 14 3.25 5.03 7.97
N GLU A 15 3.80 6.04 8.67
CA GLU A 15 5.10 6.59 8.32
C GLU A 15 6.16 5.49 8.40
N TYR A 16 7.12 5.56 7.49
CA TYR A 16 8.14 4.53 7.35
C TYR A 16 9.50 5.17 7.12
N ASP A 17 10.43 4.90 8.03
CA ASP A 17 11.84 5.25 7.90
C ASP A 17 12.63 3.99 7.48
N PRO A 18 12.93 3.84 6.18
CA PRO A 18 13.59 2.66 5.68
C PRO A 18 15.05 2.58 6.13
N PRO A 19 15.56 1.37 6.46
CA PRO A 19 16.99 1.19 6.65
C PRO A 19 17.79 1.70 5.46
N ARG A 20 18.83 2.50 5.72
CA ARG A 20 19.65 3.21 4.72
C ARG A 20 20.30 2.31 3.65
N ASN A 21 20.30 0.99 3.85
CA ASN A 21 21.08 0.03 3.09
C ASN A 21 20.25 -0.75 2.06
N LEU A 22 18.96 -0.43 1.90
CA LEU A 22 18.03 -1.19 1.05
C LEU A 22 18.06 -0.76 -0.42
N GLY A 23 18.87 0.25 -0.77
CA GLY A 23 19.07 0.68 -2.16
C GLY A 23 17.86 1.35 -2.82
N TRP A 24 16.83 1.72 -2.04
CA TRP A 24 15.67 2.45 -2.54
C TRP A 24 16.01 3.89 -2.92
N ALA A 25 15.61 4.30 -4.13
CA ALA A 25 15.80 5.64 -4.65
C ALA A 25 14.59 6.04 -5.54
N PRO A 26 13.74 6.99 -5.12
CA PRO A 26 13.75 7.65 -3.80
C PRO A 26 13.39 6.67 -2.67
N ALA A 27 13.84 6.97 -1.46
CA ALA A 27 13.46 6.19 -0.28
C ALA A 27 11.95 6.37 -0.02
N PRO A 28 11.21 5.29 0.27
CA PRO A 28 9.83 5.41 0.71
C PRO A 28 9.77 6.16 2.04
N ILE A 29 8.70 6.91 2.25
CA ILE A 29 8.43 7.67 3.48
C ILE A 29 7.25 7.11 4.26
N ALA A 30 6.49 6.19 3.64
CA ALA A 30 5.33 5.57 4.24
C ALA A 30 5.15 4.14 3.73
N ARG A 31 4.37 3.36 4.48
CA ARG A 31 3.93 2.03 4.11
C ARG A 31 2.41 1.92 4.25
N LEU A 32 1.80 1.20 3.33
CA LEU A 32 0.36 1.02 3.24
C LEU A 32 0.05 -0.47 3.15
N TYR A 33 -0.69 -0.98 4.13
CA TYR A 33 -1.24 -2.33 4.07
C TYR A 33 -2.53 -2.32 3.26
N VAL A 34 -2.55 -3.10 2.18
CA VAL A 34 -3.68 -3.18 1.25
C VAL A 34 -4.15 -4.62 1.08
N VAL A 35 -5.45 -4.83 0.96
CA VAL A 35 -6.05 -6.15 0.72
C VAL A 35 -6.79 -6.11 -0.63
N PRO A 36 -6.49 -7.04 -1.57
CA PRO A 36 -7.27 -7.17 -2.79
C PRO A 36 -8.71 -7.60 -2.48
N PRO A 37 -9.72 -7.07 -3.22
CA PRO A 37 -11.11 -7.45 -3.02
C PRO A 37 -11.37 -8.95 -3.08
N GLU A 38 -10.63 -9.67 -3.92
CA GLU A 38 -10.79 -11.12 -4.11
C GLU A 38 -10.29 -11.95 -2.91
N ARG A 39 -9.66 -11.30 -1.92
CA ARG A 39 -9.07 -11.96 -0.75
C ARG A 39 -9.70 -11.54 0.58
N MET A 40 -10.80 -10.80 0.56
CA MET A 40 -11.46 -10.36 1.80
C MET A 40 -12.02 -11.51 2.64
N ASP A 41 -12.32 -12.66 2.03
CA ASP A 41 -12.86 -13.84 2.73
C ASP A 41 -11.75 -14.71 3.37
N VAL A 42 -10.48 -14.37 3.17
CA VAL A 42 -9.33 -15.04 3.77
C VAL A 42 -8.94 -14.29 5.05
N ASP A 43 -8.47 -15.02 6.06
CA ASP A 43 -8.00 -14.43 7.31
C ASP A 43 -7.08 -13.21 7.03
N MET A 44 -7.52 -12.05 7.51
CA MET A 44 -7.02 -10.74 7.07
C MET A 44 -5.53 -10.55 7.36
N GLU A 45 -4.96 -11.30 8.30
CA GLU A 45 -3.53 -11.27 8.63
C GLU A 45 -2.63 -11.82 7.50
N TYR A 46 -3.17 -12.62 6.56
CA TYR A 46 -2.42 -13.20 5.45
C TYR A 46 -2.91 -12.74 4.07
N ALA A 47 -3.98 -11.95 4.01
CA ALA A 47 -4.67 -11.60 2.77
C ALA A 47 -4.05 -10.41 2.03
N GLY A 48 -3.30 -9.54 2.72
CA GLY A 48 -2.84 -8.26 2.20
C GLY A 48 -1.36 -8.19 1.84
N TYR A 49 -1.02 -7.05 1.26
CA TYR A 49 0.31 -6.69 0.79
C TYR A 49 0.74 -5.37 1.42
N MET A 50 2.04 -5.22 1.67
CA MET A 50 2.62 -3.95 2.08
C MET A 50 3.12 -3.19 0.85
N LEU A 51 2.57 -2.01 0.59
CA LEU A 51 3.06 -1.09 -0.42
C LEU A 51 3.98 -0.05 0.23
N TYR A 52 5.15 0.18 -0.37
CA TYR A 52 6.08 1.22 0.05
C TYR A 52 5.89 2.45 -0.83
N LEU A 53 5.60 3.58 -0.18
CA LEU A 53 5.13 4.78 -0.83
C LEU A 53 6.24 5.85 -0.81
N GLY A 54 6.55 6.40 -1.98
CA GLY A 54 7.48 7.51 -2.14
C GLY A 54 6.88 8.85 -1.71
N SER A 55 7.58 9.95 -2.00
CA SER A 55 7.14 11.31 -1.67
C SER A 55 6.02 11.85 -2.56
N ASP A 56 5.64 11.13 -3.60
CA ASP A 56 4.56 11.56 -4.49
C ASP A 56 3.22 11.53 -3.74
N PRO A 57 2.39 12.58 -3.86
CA PRO A 57 1.12 12.65 -3.15
C PRO A 57 0.19 11.55 -3.65
N ILE A 58 -0.18 10.63 -2.75
CA ILE A 58 -1.15 9.58 -3.04
C ILE A 58 -2.53 10.09 -2.64
N GLN A 59 -3.42 10.22 -3.61
CA GLN A 59 -4.81 10.52 -3.35
C GLN A 59 -5.55 9.24 -2.96
N VAL A 60 -6.00 9.19 -1.71
CA VAL A 60 -6.88 8.14 -1.20
C VAL A 60 -8.25 8.76 -1.02
N GLU A 61 -9.23 8.28 -1.77
CA GLU A 61 -10.63 8.69 -1.61
C GLU A 61 -11.41 7.57 -0.92
N PRO A 62 -12.18 7.88 0.14
CA PRO A 62 -13.09 6.89 0.72
C PRO A 62 -14.19 6.57 -0.29
N ILE A 63 -14.43 5.28 -0.53
CA ILE A 63 -15.61 4.83 -1.27
C ILE A 63 -16.81 5.11 -0.37
N LYS A 64 -17.71 6.00 -0.80
CA LYS A 64 -19.04 6.16 -0.19
C LYS A 64 -19.96 5.14 -0.85
N ASP A 65 -20.55 4.27 -0.05
CA ASP A 65 -21.73 3.47 -0.43
C ASP A 65 -22.96 4.38 -0.63
#